data_AF-V3ZI28-F1
#
_entry.id   AF-V3ZI28-F1
#
_cell.length_a   1.000
_cell.length_b   1.000
_cell.length_c   1.000
_cell.angle_alpha   90.00
_cell.angle_beta   90.00
_cell.angle_gamma   90.00
#
_symmetry.space_group_name_H-M   'P 1'
#
loop_
_entity.id
_entity.type
_entity.pdbx_description
1 polymer ?
#
loop_
_entity_poly.entity_id
_entity_poly.type
_entity_poly.pdbx_seq_one_letter_code
_entity_poly.pdbx_strand_id
1 'polypeptide(L)'
;MENMQESEISEYVPCAHSDDERALVGTYVSLELKKAASLGYKVIQVFEVWHWAEEKWSQYDTQTKTGGLFTGYIDHYLKTKMESSGYPSECRTDQEKAQFIADVYQKEGISLDPAKVIYNNGMRSCSKLKLNILWGKFGQRDNFSQTEYITEPERYFDLLTDVTQSIKDVQLVNDNMVMVERLKLEEHVQPSQITNVVIAAFVTAQARLKLYSVLEPLAERGIRGEATA
;
A
#
# COMPACT_ATOMS: atom_id res chain seq x y z
N MET A 1 5.62 7.85 -36.93
CA MET A 1 4.50 7.22 -36.20
C MET A 1 4.03 6.09 -37.08
N GLU A 2 4.69 4.94 -36.97
CA GLU A 2 4.23 3.73 -37.65
C GLU A 2 3.00 3.22 -36.91
N ASN A 3 1.89 3.17 -37.64
CA ASN A 3 0.65 2.59 -37.18
C ASN A 3 0.89 1.10 -36.93
N MET A 4 0.73 0.67 -35.69
CA MET A 4 0.67 -0.73 -35.30
C MET A 4 -0.42 -1.40 -36.13
N GLN A 5 -0.08 -2.41 -36.93
CA GLN A 5 -1.03 -3.13 -37.77
C GLN A 5 -2.02 -3.91 -36.90
N GLU A 6 -3.31 -3.87 -37.24
CA GLU A 6 -4.40 -4.62 -36.58
C GLU A 6 -4.14 -6.14 -36.48
N SER A 7 -3.18 -6.67 -37.24
CA SER A 7 -2.78 -8.07 -37.25
C SER A 7 -1.95 -8.54 -36.05
N GLU A 8 -1.52 -7.64 -35.15
CA GLU A 8 -0.80 -8.01 -33.92
C GLU A 8 -1.73 -8.21 -32.70
N ILE A 9 -3.06 -8.16 -32.90
CA ILE A 9 -4.02 -8.59 -31.88
C ILE A 9 -4.02 -10.13 -31.90
N SER A 10 -3.19 -10.71 -31.04
CA SER A 10 -2.95 -12.15 -30.90
C SER A 10 -4.23 -12.98 -31.07
N GLU A 11 -4.20 -13.95 -31.98
CA GLU A 11 -5.20 -15.04 -32.03
C GLU A 11 -5.37 -15.62 -30.62
N TYR A 12 -6.57 -15.49 -30.07
CA TYR A 12 -6.92 -16.12 -28.80
C TYR A 12 -6.94 -17.64 -29.02
N VAL A 13 -5.85 -18.31 -28.67
CA VAL A 13 -5.83 -19.78 -28.64
C VAL A 13 -6.68 -20.22 -27.45
N PRO A 14 -7.73 -21.04 -27.66
CA PRO A 14 -8.53 -21.55 -26.55
C PRO A 14 -7.65 -22.30 -25.55
N CYS A 15 -7.74 -21.92 -24.28
CA CYS A 15 -7.00 -22.57 -23.22
C CYS A 15 -7.43 -24.05 -23.11
N ALA A 16 -6.49 -24.98 -23.19
CA ALA A 16 -6.74 -26.43 -23.13
C ALA A 16 -6.77 -26.99 -21.69
N HIS A 17 -6.48 -26.15 -20.70
CA HIS A 17 -6.45 -26.55 -19.29
C HIS A 17 -7.86 -26.76 -18.74
N SER A 18 -7.99 -27.72 -17.83
CA SER A 18 -9.22 -27.94 -17.07
C SER A 18 -9.54 -26.76 -16.14
N ASP A 19 -10.77 -26.68 -15.64
CA ASP A 19 -11.15 -25.64 -14.67
C ASP A 19 -10.32 -25.72 -13.38
N ASP A 20 -9.93 -26.93 -12.96
CA ASP A 20 -9.06 -27.15 -11.79
C ASP A 20 -7.63 -26.64 -12.03
N GLU A 21 -7.08 -26.86 -13.23
CA GLU A 21 -5.76 -26.35 -13.61
C GLU A 21 -5.73 -24.83 -13.77
N ARG A 22 -6.89 -24.21 -14.02
CA ARG A 22 -7.06 -22.76 -14.08
C ARG A 22 -7.46 -22.14 -12.75
N ALA A 23 -7.69 -22.95 -11.71
CA ALA A 23 -8.10 -22.47 -10.42
C ALA A 23 -6.97 -21.67 -9.75
N LEU A 24 -7.33 -20.52 -9.19
CA LEU A 24 -6.42 -19.69 -8.42
C LEU A 24 -6.61 -19.98 -6.94
N VAL A 25 -5.53 -20.33 -6.26
CA VAL A 25 -5.50 -20.52 -4.80
C VAL A 25 -4.78 -19.35 -4.18
N GLY A 26 -5.45 -18.65 -3.27
CA GLY A 26 -4.88 -17.49 -2.60
C GLY A 26 -5.80 -16.90 -1.55
N THR A 27 -5.27 -15.90 -0.84
CA THR A 27 -6.01 -15.12 0.16
C THR A 27 -6.43 -13.79 -0.45
N TYR A 28 -7.73 -13.53 -0.47
CA TYR A 28 -8.30 -12.35 -1.11
C TYR A 28 -9.21 -11.61 -0.15
N VAL A 29 -9.26 -10.28 -0.27
CA VAL A 29 -10.31 -9.51 0.39
C VAL A 29 -11.62 -9.64 -0.38
N SER A 30 -12.73 -9.51 0.34
CA SER A 30 -14.08 -9.68 -0.22
C SER A 30 -14.38 -8.72 -1.39
N LEU A 31 -13.77 -7.54 -1.43
CA LEU A 31 -13.97 -6.57 -2.51
C LEU A 31 -13.47 -7.09 -3.86
N GLU A 32 -12.31 -7.75 -3.89
CA GLU A 32 -11.73 -8.30 -5.11
C GLU A 32 -12.50 -9.53 -5.58
N LEU A 33 -12.93 -10.39 -4.64
CA LEU A 33 -13.80 -11.53 -4.95
C LEU A 33 -15.14 -11.09 -5.54
N LYS A 34 -15.74 -10.00 -5.02
CA LYS A 34 -16.96 -9.42 -5.60
C LYS A 34 -16.75 -8.94 -7.05
N LYS A 35 -15.63 -8.27 -7.33
CA LYS A 35 -15.30 -7.86 -8.70
C LYS A 35 -15.05 -9.07 -9.60
N ALA A 36 -14.31 -10.07 -9.13
CA ALA A 36 -14.07 -11.31 -9.89
C ALA A 36 -15.40 -12.02 -10.22
N ALA A 37 -16.32 -12.13 -9.26
CA ALA A 37 -17.64 -12.69 -9.49
C ALA A 37 -18.43 -11.92 -10.56
N SER A 38 -18.34 -10.59 -10.59
CA SER A 38 -18.98 -9.77 -11.63
C SER A 38 -18.41 -10.00 -13.04
N LEU A 39 -17.18 -10.52 -13.13
CA LEU A 39 -16.52 -10.90 -14.38
C LEU A 39 -16.76 -12.38 -14.75
N GLY A 40 -17.59 -13.10 -14.00
CA GLY A 40 -17.95 -14.49 -14.28
C GLY A 40 -17.07 -15.55 -13.59
N TYR A 41 -16.12 -15.15 -12.75
CA TYR A 41 -15.35 -16.09 -11.94
C TYR A 41 -16.21 -16.72 -10.85
N LYS A 42 -15.88 -17.95 -10.46
CA LYS A 42 -16.62 -18.71 -9.43
C LYS A 42 -15.69 -19.07 -8.28
N VAL A 43 -16.21 -18.98 -7.06
CA VAL A 43 -15.53 -19.50 -5.87
C VAL A 43 -15.79 -21.00 -5.81
N ILE A 44 -14.74 -21.80 -5.93
CA ILE A 44 -14.82 -23.27 -5.94
C ILE A 44 -14.81 -23.81 -4.50
N GLN A 45 -13.90 -23.30 -3.68
CA GLN A 45 -13.69 -23.74 -2.30
C GLN A 45 -13.28 -22.57 -1.40
N VAL A 46 -13.73 -22.60 -0.16
CA VAL A 46 -13.35 -21.63 0.89
C VAL A 46 -12.72 -22.41 2.05
N PHE A 47 -11.51 -22.01 2.44
CA PHE A 47 -10.78 -22.64 3.55
C PHE A 47 -11.01 -21.90 4.87
N GLU A 48 -10.96 -20.57 4.84
CA GLU A 48 -11.06 -19.72 6.02
C GLU A 48 -11.71 -18.38 5.66
N VAL A 49 -12.48 -17.80 6.59
CA VAL A 49 -13.10 -16.48 6.44
C VAL A 49 -12.88 -15.66 7.69
N TRP A 50 -12.27 -14.50 7.54
CA TRP A 50 -12.26 -13.47 8.59
C TRP A 50 -13.40 -12.50 8.34
N HIS A 51 -14.35 -12.45 9.28
CA HIS A 51 -15.56 -11.65 9.16
C HIS A 51 -15.75 -10.76 10.39
N TRP A 52 -16.16 -9.52 10.14
CA TRP A 52 -16.52 -8.54 11.16
C TRP A 52 -17.90 -8.00 10.84
N ALA A 53 -18.75 -7.91 11.85
CA ALA A 53 -20.10 -7.38 11.75
C ALA A 53 -20.10 -5.91 11.29
N GLU A 54 -21.15 -5.49 10.58
CA GLU A 54 -21.20 -4.20 9.89
C GLU A 54 -21.00 -3.01 10.83
N GLU A 55 -21.49 -3.09 12.06
CA GLU A 55 -21.34 -2.05 13.08
C GLU A 55 -19.91 -1.84 13.56
N LYS A 56 -18.99 -2.77 13.24
CA LYS A 56 -17.56 -2.64 13.55
C LYS A 56 -16.79 -1.90 12.47
N TRP A 57 -17.39 -1.69 11.30
CA TRP A 57 -16.74 -0.99 10.19
C TRP A 57 -16.86 0.52 10.38
N SER A 58 -15.73 1.21 10.28
CA SER A 58 -15.71 2.66 10.13
C SER A 58 -15.72 3.01 8.65
N GLN A 59 -16.72 3.74 8.20
CA GLN A 59 -16.84 4.21 6.83
C GLN A 59 -16.82 5.74 6.78
N TYR A 60 -16.11 6.28 5.79
CA TYR A 60 -16.16 7.70 5.47
C TYR A 60 -17.38 7.98 4.61
N ASP A 61 -18.16 8.99 5.01
CA ASP A 61 -19.31 9.46 4.26
C ASP A 61 -18.89 10.60 3.32
N THR A 62 -18.96 10.33 2.02
CA THR A 62 -18.58 11.30 0.97
C THR A 62 -19.55 12.48 0.85
N GLN A 63 -20.80 12.35 1.28
CA GLN A 63 -21.79 13.42 1.20
C GLN A 63 -21.61 14.41 2.34
N THR A 64 -21.54 13.91 3.58
CA THR A 64 -21.33 14.77 4.75
C THR A 64 -19.87 15.16 4.94
N LYS A 65 -18.94 14.47 4.27
CA LYS A 65 -17.47 14.59 4.42
C LYS A 65 -17.01 14.32 5.87
N THR A 66 -17.66 13.37 6.54
CA THR A 66 -17.39 13.02 7.94
C THR A 66 -17.23 11.51 8.14
N GLY A 67 -16.81 11.10 9.33
CA GLY A 67 -16.55 9.69 9.65
C GLY A 67 -15.18 9.22 9.16
N GLY A 68 -14.97 7.91 9.14
CA GLY A 68 -13.70 7.28 8.76
C GLY A 68 -12.58 7.41 9.83
N LEU A 69 -11.97 6.28 10.17
CA LEU A 69 -10.91 6.20 11.18
C LEU A 69 -9.68 7.08 10.88
N PHE A 70 -9.36 7.26 9.60
CA PHE A 70 -8.13 7.93 9.15
C PHE A 70 -8.32 9.33 8.59
N THR A 71 -9.56 9.82 8.53
CA THR A 71 -9.91 11.09 7.86
C THR A 71 -9.08 12.26 8.39
N GLY A 72 -9.03 12.45 9.72
CA GLY A 72 -8.25 13.54 10.32
C GLY A 72 -6.75 13.47 10.02
N TYR A 73 -6.19 12.25 9.92
CA TYR A 73 -4.78 12.06 9.55
C TYR A 73 -4.54 12.44 8.08
N ILE A 74 -5.39 11.94 7.18
CA ILE A 74 -5.28 12.19 5.74
C ILE A 74 -5.50 13.67 5.45
N ASP A 75 -6.54 14.30 6.02
CA ASP A 75 -6.85 15.71 5.84
C ASP A 75 -5.68 16.60 6.29
N HIS A 76 -5.09 16.31 7.45
CA HIS A 76 -3.97 17.08 7.97
C HIS A 76 -2.76 17.06 7.02
N TYR A 77 -2.32 15.87 6.60
CA TYR A 77 -1.13 15.75 5.74
C TYR A 77 -1.39 16.10 4.28
N LEU A 78 -2.61 15.88 3.78
CA LEU A 78 -3.00 16.30 2.43
C LEU A 78 -3.10 17.82 2.34
N LYS A 79 -3.69 18.48 3.35
CA LYS A 79 -3.65 19.94 3.51
C LYS A 79 -2.23 20.46 3.54
N THR A 80 -1.38 19.94 4.44
CA THR A 80 0.01 20.39 4.58
C THR A 80 0.80 20.20 3.28
N LYS A 81 0.59 19.07 2.58
CA LYS A 81 1.20 18.80 1.27
C LYS A 81 0.75 19.80 0.19
N MET A 82 -0.54 20.13 0.14
CA MET A 82 -1.09 21.09 -0.82
C MET A 82 -0.59 22.51 -0.54
N GLU A 83 -0.67 22.97 0.71
CA GLU A 83 -0.15 24.27 1.14
C GLU A 83 1.34 24.41 0.83
N SER A 84 2.14 23.39 1.13
CA SER A 84 3.58 23.36 0.84
C SER A 84 3.91 23.22 -0.66
N SER A 85 2.95 22.87 -1.50
CA SER A 85 3.18 22.82 -2.96
C SER A 85 3.13 24.21 -3.59
N GLY A 86 2.61 25.21 -2.87
CA GLY A 86 2.33 26.53 -3.43
C GLY A 86 1.17 26.49 -4.45
N TYR A 87 0.86 27.66 -5.00
CA TYR A 87 -0.13 27.75 -6.07
C TYR A 87 0.44 27.22 -7.39
N PRO A 88 -0.41 26.63 -8.25
CA PRO A 88 -0.03 26.30 -9.63
C PRO A 88 0.47 27.54 -10.39
N SER A 89 1.30 27.31 -11.42
CA SER A 89 1.86 28.37 -12.28
C SER A 89 0.81 29.22 -12.99
N GLU A 90 -0.38 28.66 -13.15
CA GLU A 90 -1.53 29.30 -13.80
C GLU A 90 -2.25 30.28 -12.86
N CYS A 91 -2.12 30.13 -11.54
CA CYS A 91 -2.82 30.96 -10.56
C CYS A 91 -2.02 32.22 -10.21
N ARG A 92 -2.14 33.28 -11.02
CA ARG A 92 -1.39 34.54 -10.86
C ARG A 92 -2.19 35.62 -10.17
N THR A 93 -3.51 35.62 -10.37
CA THR A 93 -4.44 36.59 -9.80
C THR A 93 -5.04 36.08 -8.48
N ASP A 94 -5.50 36.99 -7.63
CA ASP A 94 -6.14 36.60 -6.36
C ASP A 94 -7.46 35.86 -6.60
N GLN A 95 -8.15 36.14 -7.71
CA GLN A 95 -9.35 35.40 -8.11
C GLN A 95 -9.03 33.94 -8.46
N GLU A 96 -7.94 33.67 -9.20
CA GLU A 96 -7.52 32.30 -9.53
C GLU A 96 -7.06 31.53 -8.29
N LYS A 97 -6.40 32.19 -7.34
CA LYS A 97 -6.02 31.58 -6.06
C LYS A 97 -7.24 31.22 -5.22
N ALA A 98 -8.24 32.10 -5.16
CA ALA A 98 -9.49 31.83 -4.47
C ALA A 98 -10.25 30.66 -5.13
N GLN A 99 -10.28 30.61 -6.47
CA GLN A 99 -10.87 29.50 -7.21
C GLN A 99 -10.16 28.17 -6.94
N PHE A 100 -8.83 28.17 -6.92
CA PHE A 100 -8.05 26.98 -6.58
C PHE A 100 -8.41 26.42 -5.21
N ILE A 101 -8.53 27.27 -4.19
CA ILE A 101 -8.92 26.84 -2.83
C ILE A 101 -10.35 26.30 -2.81
N ALA A 102 -11.28 26.96 -3.52
CA ALA A 102 -12.67 26.49 -3.64
C ALA A 102 -12.75 25.12 -4.32
N ASP A 103 -11.99 24.92 -5.39
CA ASP A 103 -11.92 23.64 -6.13
C ASP A 103 -11.37 22.51 -5.27
N VAL A 104 -10.31 22.79 -4.48
CA VAL A 104 -9.75 21.82 -3.53
C VAL A 104 -10.78 21.45 -2.47
N TYR A 105 -11.50 22.42 -1.91
CA TYR A 105 -12.55 22.13 -0.93
C TYR A 105 -13.71 21.33 -1.54
N GLN A 106 -14.12 21.65 -2.78
CA GLN A 106 -15.18 20.94 -3.46
C GLN A 106 -14.81 19.47 -3.70
N LYS A 107 -13.62 19.23 -4.28
CA LYS A 107 -13.14 17.89 -4.67
C LYS A 107 -12.71 17.04 -3.48
N GLU A 108 -11.92 17.61 -2.57
CA GLU A 108 -11.22 16.87 -1.52
C GLU A 108 -11.84 17.09 -0.13
N GLY A 109 -12.69 18.10 0.04
CA GLY A 109 -13.25 18.45 1.36
C GLY A 109 -12.29 19.23 2.27
N ILE A 110 -11.10 19.56 1.78
CA ILE A 110 -10.03 20.16 2.57
C ILE A 110 -10.04 21.68 2.40
N SER A 111 -10.08 22.39 3.52
CA SER A 111 -9.96 23.85 3.55
C SER A 111 -8.49 24.27 3.70
N LEU A 112 -7.93 24.90 2.66
CA LEU A 112 -6.57 25.44 2.65
C LEU A 112 -6.54 26.84 3.27
N ASP A 113 -5.45 27.17 3.97
CA ASP A 113 -5.19 28.52 4.45
C ASP A 113 -4.42 29.31 3.38
N PRO A 114 -5.01 30.35 2.75
CA PRO A 114 -4.36 31.10 1.67
C PRO A 114 -2.99 31.66 2.06
N ALA A 115 -2.77 31.98 3.34
CA ALA A 115 -1.51 32.53 3.85
C ALA A 115 -0.41 31.46 3.99
N LYS A 116 -0.78 30.17 4.04
CA LYS A 116 0.15 29.04 4.16
C LYS A 116 0.45 28.36 2.84
N VAL A 117 -0.25 28.72 1.75
CA VAL A 117 0.04 28.22 0.40
C VAL A 117 1.33 28.85 -0.12
N ILE A 118 2.46 28.35 0.39
CA ILE A 118 3.81 28.82 0.11
C ILE A 118 4.64 27.61 -0.28
N TYR A 119 5.36 27.72 -1.39
CA TYR A 119 6.20 26.65 -1.88
C TYR A 119 7.29 26.27 -0.86
N ASN A 120 7.26 25.02 -0.40
CA ASN A 120 8.21 24.42 0.52
C ASN A 120 8.42 22.94 0.15
N ASN A 121 9.52 22.66 -0.55
CA ASN A 121 9.83 21.31 -1.04
C ASN A 121 10.02 20.28 0.09
N GLY A 122 10.65 20.67 1.20
CA GLY A 122 10.94 19.80 2.33
C GLY A 122 9.66 19.39 3.05
N MET A 123 8.81 20.36 3.40
CA MET A 123 7.54 20.11 4.07
C MET A 123 6.59 19.31 3.19
N ARG A 124 6.55 19.60 1.88
CA ARG A 124 5.80 18.82 0.91
C ARG A 124 6.27 17.36 0.88
N SER A 125 7.59 17.14 0.90
CA SER A 125 8.18 15.79 0.88
C SER A 125 7.86 15.02 2.15
N CYS A 126 8.02 15.64 3.32
CA CYS A 126 7.64 15.05 4.61
C CYS A 126 6.15 14.69 4.67
N SER A 127 5.27 15.59 4.24
CA SER A 127 3.82 15.36 4.25
C SER A 127 3.41 14.25 3.28
N LYS A 128 3.99 14.23 2.07
CA LYS A 128 3.79 13.13 1.11
C LYS A 128 4.28 11.80 1.68
N LEU A 129 5.43 11.79 2.35
CA LEU A 129 5.95 10.58 2.98
C LEU A 129 4.98 10.06 4.04
N LYS A 130 4.43 10.93 4.90
CA LYS A 130 3.45 10.55 5.93
C LYS A 130 2.20 9.89 5.34
N LEU A 131 1.66 10.44 4.25
CA LEU A 131 0.54 9.84 3.53
C LEU A 131 0.85 8.43 2.98
N ASN A 132 2.09 8.20 2.54
CA ASN A 132 2.48 6.93 1.94
C ASN A 132 2.88 5.85 2.95
N ILE A 133 3.61 6.23 4.02
CA ILE A 133 4.15 5.24 4.98
C ILE A 133 3.08 4.61 5.86
N LEU A 134 1.95 5.31 6.07
CA LEU A 134 0.91 4.86 7.00
C LEU A 134 0.45 3.43 6.68
N TRP A 135 0.13 3.18 5.40
CA TRP A 135 -0.38 1.89 4.95
C TRP A 135 0.68 0.80 4.97
N GLY A 136 1.91 1.14 4.55
CA GLY A 136 3.04 0.23 4.62
C GLY A 136 3.38 -0.18 6.06
N LYS A 137 3.14 0.70 7.03
CA LYS A 137 3.35 0.40 8.45
C LYS A 137 2.36 -0.64 8.98
N PHE A 138 1.11 -0.60 8.56
CA PHE A 138 0.11 -1.62 8.93
C PHE A 138 0.42 -3.00 8.35
N GLY A 139 1.05 -3.07 7.18
CA GLY A 139 1.49 -4.31 6.54
C GLY A 139 2.94 -4.70 6.84
N GLN A 140 3.61 -4.02 7.78
CA GLN A 140 5.00 -4.30 8.10
C GLN A 140 5.11 -5.68 8.76
N ARG A 141 6.06 -6.50 8.32
CA ARG A 141 6.36 -7.79 8.97
C ARG A 141 6.86 -7.54 10.39
N ASP A 142 6.48 -8.36 11.35
CA ASP A 142 6.90 -8.19 12.75
C ASP A 142 8.30 -8.78 13.02
N ASN A 143 8.78 -9.64 12.13
CA ASN A 143 10.06 -10.29 12.25
C ASN A 143 10.96 -9.95 11.06
N PHE A 144 12.13 -9.38 11.35
CA PHE A 144 13.17 -9.09 10.37
C PHE A 144 14.48 -9.69 10.84
N SER A 145 15.33 -10.05 9.87
CA SER A 145 16.72 -10.34 10.17
C SER A 145 17.37 -9.14 10.86
N GLN A 146 18.08 -9.42 11.95
CA GLN A 146 18.87 -8.43 12.67
C GLN A 146 20.35 -8.76 12.51
N THR A 147 21.14 -7.74 12.18
CA THR A 147 22.59 -7.84 12.11
C THR A 147 23.19 -7.30 13.41
N GLU A 148 24.02 -8.09 14.07
CA GLU A 148 24.81 -7.65 15.23
C GLU A 148 26.31 -7.82 14.95
N TYR A 149 27.10 -6.81 15.29
CA TYR A 149 28.56 -6.87 15.24
C TYR A 149 29.08 -7.16 16.64
N ILE A 150 29.90 -8.20 16.77
CA ILE A 150 30.31 -8.76 18.05
C ILE A 150 31.82 -8.76 18.12
N THR A 151 32.36 -8.21 19.19
CA THR A 151 33.78 -8.22 19.51
C THR A 151 34.11 -9.19 20.65
N GLU A 152 33.16 -9.44 21.55
CA GLU A 152 33.33 -10.31 22.70
C GLU A 152 32.92 -11.77 22.38
N PRO A 153 33.82 -12.75 22.56
CA PRO A 153 33.49 -14.15 22.34
C PRO A 153 32.32 -14.65 23.19
N GLU A 154 32.16 -14.17 24.42
CA GLU A 154 31.05 -14.54 25.32
C GLU A 154 29.70 -14.23 24.67
N ARG A 155 29.55 -13.01 24.13
CA ARG A 155 28.32 -12.60 23.45
C ARG A 155 28.02 -13.45 22.21
N TYR A 156 29.06 -13.89 21.49
CA TYR A 156 28.89 -14.78 20.35
C TYR A 156 28.37 -16.17 20.78
N PHE A 157 28.91 -16.75 21.86
CA PHE A 157 28.42 -18.03 22.39
C PHE A 157 27.03 -17.93 23.01
N ASP A 158 26.69 -16.81 23.66
CA ASP A 158 25.33 -16.55 24.14
C ASP A 158 24.32 -16.60 22.98
N LEU A 159 24.65 -15.99 21.83
CA LEU A 159 23.78 -16.02 20.65
C LEU A 159 23.67 -17.42 20.03
N LEU A 160 24.75 -18.21 20.04
CA LEU A 160 24.72 -19.60 19.54
C LEU A 160 23.88 -20.53 20.41
N THR A 161 23.71 -20.19 21.69
CA THR A 161 22.98 -21.00 22.67
C THR A 161 21.56 -20.48 22.93
N ASP A 162 21.21 -19.30 22.43
CA ASP A 162 19.86 -18.73 22.53
C ASP A 162 18.86 -19.52 21.69
N VAL A 163 18.00 -20.30 22.36
CA VAL A 163 16.95 -21.09 21.73
C VAL A 163 15.84 -20.25 21.11
N THR A 164 15.77 -18.95 21.38
CA THR A 164 14.70 -18.08 20.89
C THR A 164 14.95 -17.54 19.48
N GLN A 165 16.19 -17.71 18.98
CA GLN A 165 16.66 -17.11 17.74
C GLN A 165 17.43 -18.14 16.91
N SER A 166 17.41 -17.94 15.60
CA SER A 166 18.18 -18.72 14.64
C SER A 166 19.26 -17.84 14.03
N ILE A 167 20.48 -18.34 13.96
CA ILE A 167 21.57 -17.68 13.24
C ILE A 167 21.44 -18.05 11.77
N LYS A 168 21.38 -17.02 10.93
CA LYS A 168 21.28 -17.15 9.47
C LYS A 168 22.64 -17.13 8.80
N ASP A 169 23.50 -16.21 9.22
CA ASP A 169 24.81 -16.02 8.64
C ASP A 169 25.80 -15.50 9.68
N VAL A 170 27.08 -15.83 9.50
CA VAL A 170 28.18 -15.41 10.33
C VAL A 170 29.36 -15.05 9.44
N GLN A 171 29.80 -13.80 9.49
CA GLN A 171 30.92 -13.31 8.68
C GLN A 171 31.99 -12.71 9.59
N LEU A 172 33.24 -13.15 9.40
CA LEU A 172 34.39 -12.52 10.03
C LEU A 172 34.65 -11.18 9.33
N VAL A 173 34.54 -10.07 10.06
CA VAL A 173 34.80 -8.73 9.53
C VAL A 173 36.30 -8.42 9.60
N ASN A 174 36.93 -8.81 10.72
CA ASN A 174 38.37 -8.74 10.95
C ASN A 174 38.76 -9.70 12.11
N ASP A 175 40.03 -9.69 12.49
CA ASP A 175 40.60 -10.59 13.50
C ASP A 175 39.89 -10.55 14.88
N ASN A 176 39.21 -9.45 15.20
CA ASN A 176 38.56 -9.23 16.49
C ASN A 176 37.05 -8.98 16.40
N MET A 177 36.43 -9.14 15.23
CA MET A 177 35.02 -8.80 15.03
C MET A 177 34.31 -9.76 14.09
N VAL A 178 33.14 -10.19 14.51
CA VAL A 178 32.23 -11.05 13.76
C VAL A 178 30.90 -10.33 13.55
N MET A 179 30.37 -10.37 12.33
CA MET A 179 29.01 -9.96 12.01
C MET A 179 28.11 -11.20 12.02
N VAL A 180 27.05 -11.17 12.81
CA VAL A 180 26.06 -12.25 12.90
C VAL A 180 24.72 -11.73 12.43
N GLU A 181 24.16 -12.37 11.41
CA GLU A 181 22.75 -12.19 11.03
C GLU A 181 21.91 -13.23 11.76
N ARG A 182 20.86 -12.77 12.45
CA ARG A 182 19.94 -13.63 13.19
C ARG A 182 18.50 -13.30 12.89
N LEU A 183 17.62 -14.28 13.08
CA LEU A 183 16.18 -14.14 12.95
C LEU A 183 15.51 -14.81 14.15
N LYS A 184 14.54 -14.13 14.75
CA LYS A 184 13.76 -14.70 15.84
C LYS A 184 12.91 -15.86 15.33
N LEU A 185 12.82 -16.96 16.09
CA LEU A 185 11.92 -18.05 15.73
C LEU A 185 10.46 -17.59 15.87
N GLU A 186 9.58 -18.07 14.98
CA GLU A 186 8.19 -17.59 14.87
C GLU A 186 7.41 -17.68 16.19
N GLU A 187 7.60 -18.77 16.94
CA GLU A 187 6.98 -19.00 18.25
C GLU A 187 7.36 -17.96 19.32
N HIS A 188 8.47 -17.24 19.10
CA HIS A 188 8.96 -16.20 20.00
C HIS A 188 8.77 -14.79 19.45
N VAL A 189 8.25 -14.64 18.22
CA VAL A 189 7.91 -13.33 17.65
C VAL A 189 6.75 -12.74 18.44
N GLN A 190 6.95 -11.51 18.93
CA GLN A 190 5.89 -10.76 19.58
C GLN A 190 5.20 -9.91 18.52
N PRO A 191 3.88 -10.08 18.31
CA PRO A 191 3.15 -9.26 17.35
C PRO A 191 3.24 -7.77 17.70
N SER A 192 3.40 -6.95 16.68
CA SER A 192 3.38 -5.50 16.83
C SER A 192 1.97 -5.03 17.15
N GLN A 193 1.84 -4.14 18.14
CA GLN A 193 0.56 -3.50 18.46
C GLN A 193 0.05 -2.56 17.36
N ILE A 194 0.92 -2.21 16.40
CA ILE A 194 0.61 -1.29 15.30
C ILE A 194 0.21 -2.06 14.04
N THR A 195 0.74 -3.27 13.85
CA THR A 195 0.55 -4.05 12.61
C THR A 195 -0.90 -4.49 12.49
N ASN A 196 -1.51 -4.25 11.33
CA ASN A 196 -2.85 -4.68 11.01
C ASN A 196 -2.94 -5.03 9.52
N VAL A 197 -2.69 -6.31 9.23
CA VAL A 197 -2.66 -6.84 7.86
C VAL A 197 -3.99 -6.69 7.14
N VAL A 198 -5.11 -6.67 7.87
CA VAL A 198 -6.45 -6.50 7.29
C VAL A 198 -6.60 -5.10 6.71
N ILE A 199 -6.23 -4.06 7.46
CA ILE A 199 -6.26 -2.68 6.97
C ILE A 199 -5.37 -2.53 5.73
N ALA A 200 -4.14 -3.06 5.77
CA ALA A 200 -3.23 -3.02 4.63
C ALA A 200 -3.81 -3.74 3.39
N ALA A 201 -4.42 -4.91 3.56
CA ALA A 201 -5.04 -5.67 2.49
C ALA A 201 -6.24 -4.92 1.87
N PHE A 202 -7.11 -4.32 2.68
CA PHE A 202 -8.26 -3.56 2.17
C PHE A 202 -7.86 -2.28 1.45
N VAL A 203 -6.83 -1.56 1.94
CA VAL A 203 -6.33 -0.34 1.26
C VAL A 203 -5.74 -0.69 -0.09
N THR A 204 -4.89 -1.71 -0.17
CA THR A 204 -4.25 -2.13 -1.43
C THR A 204 -5.27 -2.68 -2.43
N ALA A 205 -6.24 -3.46 -1.98
CA ALA A 205 -7.33 -3.95 -2.83
C ALA A 205 -8.20 -2.82 -3.39
N GLN A 206 -8.58 -1.83 -2.58
CA GLN A 206 -9.32 -0.66 -3.07
C GLN A 206 -8.51 0.13 -4.09
N ALA A 207 -7.21 0.31 -3.87
CA ALA A 207 -6.33 0.96 -4.84
C ALA A 207 -6.26 0.18 -6.17
N ARG A 208 -6.12 -1.15 -6.12
CA ARG A 208 -6.14 -2.02 -7.31
C ARG A 208 -7.47 -1.96 -8.04
N LEU A 209 -8.60 -2.02 -7.33
CA LEU A 209 -9.93 -1.91 -7.92
C LEU A 209 -10.16 -0.53 -8.54
N LYS A 210 -9.66 0.54 -7.91
CA LYS A 210 -9.74 1.89 -8.48
C LYS A 210 -8.91 1.99 -9.76
N LEU A 211 -7.69 1.47 -9.76
CA LEU A 211 -6.85 1.40 -10.96
C LEU A 211 -7.53 0.59 -12.07
N TYR A 212 -8.02 -0.60 -11.73
CA TYR A 212 -8.77 -1.47 -12.64
C TYR A 212 -9.96 -0.74 -13.27
N SER A 213 -10.73 0.05 -12.49
CA SER A 213 -11.88 0.81 -13.02
C SER A 213 -11.51 1.85 -14.09
N VAL A 214 -10.27 2.35 -14.06
CA VAL A 214 -9.76 3.31 -15.05
C VAL A 214 -9.15 2.58 -16.25
N LEU A 215 -8.60 1.39 -16.04
CA LEU A 215 -8.01 0.56 -17.10
C LEU A 215 -9.05 -0.22 -17.90
N GLU A 216 -10.16 -0.63 -17.30
CA GLU A 216 -11.21 -1.43 -17.95
C GLU A 216 -11.73 -0.77 -19.24
N PRO A 217 -12.05 0.54 -19.28
CA PRO A 217 -12.43 1.22 -20.53
C PRO A 217 -11.26 1.40 -21.52
N LEU A 218 -10.02 1.32 -21.07
CA LEU A 218 -8.82 1.49 -21.91
C LEU A 218 -8.34 0.18 -22.54
N ALA A 219 -8.79 -0.96 -22.02
CA ALA A 219 -8.44 -2.28 -22.53
C ALA A 219 -8.85 -2.46 -24.00
N GLU A 220 -9.98 -1.86 -24.41
CA GLU A 220 -10.45 -1.83 -25.80
C GLU A 220 -9.49 -1.10 -26.74
N ARG A 221 -8.60 -0.25 -26.20
CA ARG A 221 -7.62 0.54 -26.95
C ARG A 221 -6.21 -0.07 -26.92
N GLY A 222 -6.05 -1.27 -26.36
CA GLY A 222 -4.76 -1.98 -26.27
C GLY A 222 -3.76 -1.41 -25.26
N ILE A 223 -4.17 -0.47 -24.40
CA ILE A 223 -3.28 0.17 -23.40
C ILE A 223 -3.25 -0.70 -22.15
N ARG A 224 -2.07 -1.16 -21.74
CA ARG A 224 -1.85 -1.97 -20.53
C ARG A 224 -1.27 -1.12 -19.39
N GLY A 225 -1.70 -1.38 -18.16
CA GLY A 225 -1.13 -0.79 -16.94
C GLY A 225 -0.51 -1.86 -16.06
N GLU A 226 0.52 -1.50 -15.30
CA GLU A 226 1.10 -2.38 -14.29
C GLU A 226 0.33 -2.28 -12.97
N ALA A 227 -0.19 -3.40 -12.50
CA ALA A 227 -0.67 -3.59 -11.13
C ALA A 227 0.09 -4.78 -10.54
N THR A 228 1.11 -4.51 -9.73
CA THR A 228 1.89 -5.57 -9.07
C THR A 228 1.08 -6.18 -7.92
N ALA A 229 1.01 -7.52 -7.91
CA ALA A 229 0.45 -8.32 -6.82
C ALA A 229 1.41 -8.38 -5.63
#